data_AF-A0A2V9DEQ6-F1
#
_entry.id   AF-A0A2V9DEQ6-F1
#
_cell.length_a   1.000
_cell.length_b   1.000
_cell.length_c   1.000
_cell.angle_alpha   90.00
_cell.angle_beta   90.00
_cell.angle_gamma   90.00
#
_symmetry.space_group_name_H-M   'P 1'
#
loop_
_entity.id
_entity.type
_entity.pdbx_description
1 polymer ?
#
loop_
_entity_poly.entity_id
_entity_poly.type
_entity_poly.pdbx_seq_one_letter_code
_entity_poly.pdbx_strand_id
1 'polypeptide(L)' 'MEDSLLREKTFTENVSARGARVVTKQAWQVGTEVKVISSHEGVRLRAKIAYCEALGIGRFVIGLELSASAGEWQKPVRSA' A
#
# COMPACT_ATOMS: atom_id res chain seq x y z
N MET A 1 -11.67 16.99 16.99
CA MET A 1 -10.57 16.03 17.24
C MET A 1 -10.37 15.30 15.92
N GLU A 2 -9.69 15.97 14.99
CA GLU A 2 -9.48 15.44 13.64
C GLU A 2 -8.60 14.20 13.76
N ASP A 3 -9.20 13.02 13.66
CA ASP A 3 -8.54 11.84 13.14
C ASP A 3 -8.17 12.18 11.69
N SER A 4 -7.05 12.88 11.52
CA SER A 4 -6.54 13.30 10.23
C SER A 4 -6.04 12.04 9.55
N LEU A 5 -6.95 11.34 8.88
CA LEU A 5 -6.65 10.24 8.00
C LEU A 5 -5.61 10.76 7.00
N LEU A 6 -4.32 10.52 7.27
CA LEU A 6 -3.19 10.95 6.43
C LEU A 6 -3.37 10.28 5.06
N ARG A 7 -4.09 10.97 4.18
CA ARG A 7 -4.48 10.49 2.86
C ARG A 7 -3.62 11.21 1.86
N GLU A 8 -2.64 10.48 1.35
CA GLU A 8 -1.75 10.98 0.31
C GLU A 8 -2.10 10.31 -1.03
N LYS A 9 -2.19 11.12 -2.10
CA LYS A 9 -2.31 10.62 -3.45
C LYS A 9 -0.93 10.62 -4.08
N THR A 10 -0.45 9.44 -4.45
CA THR A 10 0.86 9.26 -5.06
C THR A 10 0.82 8.17 -6.12
N PHE A 11 1.92 8.04 -6.86
CA PHE A 11 2.13 7.01 -7.85
C PHE A 11 2.79 5.78 -7.23
N THR A 12 2.37 4.61 -7.69
CA THR A 12 2.96 3.33 -7.35
C THR A 12 3.96 2.91 -8.41
N GLU A 13 5.14 2.50 -7.96
CA GLU A 13 6.23 1.93 -8.75
C GLU A 13 6.47 0.48 -8.31
N ASN A 14 7.07 -0.35 -9.17
CA ASN A 14 7.44 -1.74 -8.87
C ASN A 14 6.31 -2.56 -8.19
N VAL A 15 5.12 -2.54 -8.80
CA VAL A 15 3.92 -3.19 -8.28
C VAL A 15 3.98 -4.69 -8.54
N SER A 16 3.74 -5.47 -7.50
CA SER A 16 3.63 -6.93 -7.53
C SER A 16 2.43 -7.39 -6.71
N ALA A 17 2.10 -8.67 -6.79
CA ALA A 17 1.03 -9.27 -5.98
C ALA A 17 1.25 -9.15 -4.46
N ARG A 18 2.50 -8.95 -4.02
CA ARG A 18 2.90 -8.94 -2.59
C ARG A 18 3.39 -7.59 -2.10
N GLY A 19 3.54 -6.61 -2.97
CA GLY A 19 4.14 -5.34 -2.59
C GLY A 19 4.11 -4.29 -3.68
N ALA A 20 4.33 -3.04 -3.28
CA ALA A 20 4.49 -1.91 -4.18
C ALA A 20 5.46 -0.89 -3.55
N ARG A 21 6.11 -0.08 -4.37
CA ARG A 21 6.89 1.07 -3.94
C ARG A 21 6.08 2.33 -4.18
N VAL A 22 6.07 3.28 -3.25
CA VAL A 22 5.44 4.59 -3.46
C VAL A 22 6.32 5.71 -2.94
N VAL A 23 6.19 6.90 -3.53
CA VAL A 23 6.88 8.12 -3.06
C VAL A 23 5.92 8.95 -2.23
N THR A 24 6.31 9.37 -1.03
CA THR A 24 5.48 10.15 -0.11
C THR A 24 6.16 11.47 0.26
N LYS A 25 5.37 12.47 0.65
CA LYS A 25 5.85 13.79 1.12
C LYS A 25 6.27 13.77 2.59
N GLN A 26 5.82 12.77 3.32
CA GLN A 26 6.14 12.57 4.73
C GLN A 26 6.81 11.21 4.96
N ALA A 27 7.60 11.13 6.02
CA ALA A 27 8.16 9.88 6.48
C ALA A 27 7.06 9.01 7.10
N TRP A 28 7.11 7.71 6.82
CA TRP A 28 6.22 6.74 7.45
C TRP A 28 7.01 5.83 8.37
N GLN A 29 6.38 5.44 9.48
CA GLN A 29 6.99 4.49 10.39
C GLN A 29 6.94 3.08 9.80
N VAL A 30 8.09 2.42 9.77
CA VAL A 30 8.18 1.01 9.37
C VAL A 30 7.33 0.16 10.31
N GLY A 31 6.55 -0.72 9.72
CA GLY A 31 5.62 -1.58 10.42
C GLY A 31 4.22 -1.01 10.64
N THR A 32 3.97 0.25 10.29
CA THR A 32 2.63 0.84 10.31
C THR A 32 1.72 0.14 9.30
N GLU A 33 0.50 -0.18 9.71
CA GLU A 33 -0.55 -0.68 8.83
C GLU A 33 -1.22 0.48 8.09
N VAL A 34 -1.32 0.37 6.77
CA VAL A 34 -1.92 1.38 5.90
C VAL A 34 -2.95 0.75 4.97
N LYS A 35 -3.95 1.56 4.57
CA LYS A 35 -4.92 1.17 3.55
C LYS A 35 -4.54 1.80 2.23
N VAL A 36 -4.22 0.97 1.24
CA VAL A 36 -3.90 1.40 -0.12
C VAL A 36 -5.18 1.39 -0.94
N ILE A 37 -5.51 2.52 -1.56
CA ILE A 37 -6.70 2.65 -2.42
C ILE A 37 -6.22 2.92 -3.84
N SER A 38 -6.44 1.98 -4.75
CA SER A 38 -6.16 2.18 -6.17
C SER A 38 -7.18 3.15 -6.77
N SER A 39 -6.70 4.15 -7.50
CA SER A 39 -7.56 5.13 -8.17
C SER A 39 -8.28 4.59 -9.41
N HIS A 40 -7.83 3.46 -9.96
CA HIS A 40 -8.35 2.93 -11.23
C HIS A 40 -9.51 1.93 -11.03
N GLU A 41 -9.41 1.04 -10.05
CA GLU A 41 -10.36 -0.06 -9.86
C GLU A 41 -11.11 -0.01 -8.51
N GLY A 42 -10.90 1.04 -7.70
CA GLY A 42 -11.50 1.11 -6.36
C GLY A 42 -10.99 0.02 -5.40
N VAL A 43 -9.94 -0.70 -5.79
CA VAL A 43 -9.30 -1.76 -5.01
C VAL A 43 -8.74 -1.17 -3.72
N ARG A 44 -9.15 -1.74 -2.58
CA ARG A 44 -8.71 -1.37 -1.24
C ARG A 44 -7.90 -2.52 -0.66
N LEU A 45 -6.59 -2.32 -0.53
CA LEU A 45 -5.68 -3.30 0.05
C LEU A 45 -5.23 -2.85 1.43
N ARG A 46 -4.96 -3.82 2.31
CA ARG A 46 -4.22 -3.57 3.53
C ARG A 46 -2.75 -3.85 3.24
N ALA A 47 -1.89 -2.98 3.74
CA ALA A 47 -0.46 -3.11 3.58
C ALA A 47 0.25 -2.71 4.86
N LYS A 48 1.48 -3.17 5.00
CA LYS A 48 2.39 -2.76 6.06
C LYS A 48 3.56 -2.02 5.43
N ILE A 49 4.04 -0.96 6.07
CA ILE A 49 5.27 -0.28 5.64
C ILE A 49 6.45 -1.23 5.89
N ALA A 50 7.08 -1.71 4.82
CA ALA A 50 8.23 -2.61 4.87
C ALA A 50 9.55 -1.85 5.05
N TYR A 51 9.68 -0.69 4.41
CA TYR A 51 10.81 0.22 4.56
C TYR A 51 10.38 1.67 4.30
N CYS A 52 11.16 2.62 4.80
CA CYS A 52 11.02 4.05 4.52
C CYS A 52 12.41 4.67 4.38
N GLU A 53 12.70 5.30 3.24
CA GLU A 53 13.98 5.96 2.97
C GLU A 53 13.74 7.38 2.47
N ALA A 54 14.62 8.31 2.82
CA ALA A 54 14.54 9.68 2.31
C ALA A 54 15.17 9.76 0.91
N LEU A 55 14.44 10.29 -0.07
CA LEU A 55 14.94 10.53 -1.43
C LEU A 55 15.48 11.97 -1.62
N GLY A 56 15.19 12.86 -0.67
CA GLY A 56 15.60 14.26 -0.71
C GLY A 56 14.77 15.13 0.23
N ILE A 57 14.83 16.44 0.04
CA ILE A 57 14.10 17.40 0.90
C ILE A 57 12.60 17.18 0.73
N GLY A 58 11.95 16.69 1.80
CA GLY A 58 10.50 16.50 1.86
C GLY A 58 9.96 15.40 0.94
N ARG A 59 10.79 14.42 0.56
CA ARG A 59 10.37 13.25 -0.22
C ARG A 59 10.95 11.98 0.36
N PHE A 60 10.10 10.98 0.50
CA PHE A 60 10.43 9.67 1.02
C PHE A 60 9.98 8.62 0.01
N VAL A 61 10.70 7.52 -0.06
CA VAL A 61 10.21 6.30 -0.68
C VAL A 61 9.82 5.34 0.42
N ILE A 62 8.66 4.73 0.27
CA ILE A 62 8.23 3.66 1.15
C ILE A 62 7.97 2.39 0.35
N GLY A 63 8.38 1.27 0.93
CA GLY A 63 7.98 -0.05 0.50
C GLY A 63 6.70 -0.45 1.20
N LEU A 64 5.73 -0.91 0.43
CA LEU A 64 4.49 -1.49 0.92
C LEU A 64 4.59 -3.00 0.77
N GLU A 65 4.43 -3.73 1.87
CA GLU A 65 4.13 -5.14 1.86
C GLU A 65 2.61 -5.31 1.85
N LEU A 66 2.05 -5.70 0.71
CA LEU A 66 0.61 -5.92 0.58
C LEU A 66 0.25 -7.21 1.32
N SER A 67 -0.67 -7.10 2.27
CA SER A 67 -1.27 -8.28 2.87
C SER A 67 -2.08 -8.97 1.77
N ALA A 68 -1.65 -10.15 1.35
CA ALA A 68 -2.38 -10.95 0.37
C ALA A 68 -3.71 -11.43 0.98
N SER A 69 -4.72 -10.57 1.03
CA SER A 69 -6.11 -11.01 1.13
C SER A 69 -6.59 -11.40 -0.29
N ALA A 70 -5.91 -12.36 -0.88
CA ALA A 70 -6.31 -13.11 -2.07
C ALA A 70 -6.55 -14.59 -1.73
N GLY A 71 -6.72 -14.91 -0.45
CA GLY A 71 -7.04 -16.26 0.02
C GLY A 71 -8.38 -16.82 -0.48
N GLU A 72 -9.21 -16.00 -1.16
CA GLU A 72 -10.50 -16.45 -1.71
C GLU A 72 -10.70 -16.19 -3.22
N TRP A 73 -9.69 -15.69 -3.95
CA TRP A 73 -9.84 -15.50 -5.41
C TRP A 73 -9.41 -16.70 -6.26
N GLN A 74 -8.92 -17.78 -5.64
CA GLN A 74 -8.40 -18.97 -6.34
C GLN A 74 -9.06 -20.28 -5.88
N LYS A 75 -10.36 -20.27 -5.55
CA LYS A 75 -11.15 -21.49 -5.64
C LYS A 75 -11.95 -21.42 -6.93
N PRO A 76 -11.61 -22.19 -8.00
CA PRO A 76 -12.66 -22.53 -8.94
C PRO A 76 -13.79 -23.15 -8.11
N VAL A 77 -14.99 -22.58 -8.21
CA VAL A 77 -16.19 -23.26 -7.76
C VAL A 77 -16.21 -24.58 -8.53
N ARG A 78 -15.89 -25.68 -7.85
CA ARG A 78 -16.19 -27.01 -8.37
C ARG A 78 -17.70 -27.10 -8.38
N SER A 79 -18.29 -26.87 -9.54
CA SER A 79 -19.64 -27.35 -9.83
C SER A 79 -19.56 -28.87 -9.86
N ALA A 80 -20.21 -29.51 -8.88
CA ALA A 80 -20.58 -30.92 -8.93
C ALA A 80 -22.02 -31.02 -9.42
#